data_AF-A0A9X4KM90-F1
#
_entry.id   AF-A0A9X4KM90-F1
#
_cell.length_a   1.000
_cell.length_b   1.000
_cell.length_c   1.000
_cell.angle_alpha   90.00
_cell.angle_beta   90.00
_cell.angle_gamma   90.00
#
_symmetry.space_group_name_H-M   'P 1'
#
loop_
_entity.id
_entity.type
_entity.pdbx_description
1 polymer ?
#
loop_
_entity_poly.entity_id
_entity_poly.type
_entity_poly.pdbx_seq_one_letter_code
_entity_poly.pdbx_strand_id
1 'polypeptide(L)'
;MRATVYAVRLQTGWQARFTVDWDTDEGFWLDPAYRAGIAEGWGTPAMDLGWAGGAIVRLERLMPLGEAEAACGQLQAKLNRRRELETAEVRVLLLQMFDDWAEGRGEFAKRSGWRLGRLKGSGANKANEASDGAEEGCEILQERVSREGRGMGAAAAKLQAMRVRSLLPLLEGRSLLQAEAAAMLADRAPGIAPGAGLPGLLQLGALLGALRLGAAVAPGALPRARRMRCRRCGSGEAALRRTACASCGSAACAVCEACLALGRSRACGLLVRGPAPAASPLGATASAAGPSAADVCARWGLSPAQRAASEQAVRFLLAGREPGLGVERAAPGRVGIAGGLASAAPGRSVSPSRARSFRSPAPIDELLASAAKTWLRAAASAATFR
;
A
#
# COMPACT_ATOMS: atom_id res chain seq x y z
N MET A 1 -7.43 2.92 -3.90
CA MET A 1 -7.79 3.37 -2.55
C MET A 1 -7.76 4.88 -2.50
N ARG A 2 -8.66 5.48 -1.73
CA ARG A 2 -8.67 6.91 -1.46
C ARG A 2 -8.45 7.16 0.02
N ALA A 3 -7.95 8.33 0.35
CA ALA A 3 -7.67 8.79 1.70
C ALA A 3 -8.03 10.27 1.81
N THR A 4 -8.37 10.73 3.01
CA THR A 4 -8.46 12.17 3.30
C THR A 4 -7.15 12.63 3.94
N VAL A 5 -6.80 13.90 3.71
CA VAL A 5 -5.67 14.58 4.36
C VAL A 5 -6.24 15.50 5.43
N TYR A 6 -5.61 15.52 6.59
CA TYR A 6 -5.95 16.38 7.70
C TYR A 6 -4.69 16.90 8.39
N ALA A 7 -4.85 17.92 9.22
CA ALA A 7 -3.83 18.40 10.15
C ALA A 7 -4.38 18.35 11.57
N VAL A 8 -3.58 17.85 12.52
CA VAL A 8 -3.93 17.77 13.95
C VAL A 8 -2.96 18.61 14.76
N ARG A 9 -3.47 19.37 15.74
CA ARG A 9 -2.65 20.15 16.65
C ARG A 9 -2.16 19.27 17.81
N LEU A 10 -0.84 19.13 17.93
CA LEU A 10 -0.17 18.46 19.04
C LEU A 10 0.59 19.48 19.90
N GLN A 11 1.14 19.04 21.02
CA GLN A 11 1.97 19.89 21.92
C GLN A 11 3.19 20.43 21.18
N THR A 12 3.72 19.64 20.24
CA THR A 12 4.88 20.02 19.40
C THR A 12 4.50 20.89 18.19
N GLY A 13 3.22 21.27 18.03
CA GLY A 13 2.70 21.99 16.88
C GLY A 13 1.83 21.13 15.95
N TRP A 14 1.54 21.64 14.76
CA TRP A 14 0.67 20.97 13.78
C TRP A 14 1.36 19.81 13.06
N GLN A 15 0.67 18.68 12.94
CA GLN A 15 1.10 17.54 12.14
C GLN A 15 0.09 17.23 11.03
N ALA A 16 0.57 17.17 9.80
CA ALA A 16 -0.18 16.74 8.63
C ALA A 16 -0.20 15.20 8.55
N ARG A 17 -1.38 14.64 8.34
CA ARG A 17 -1.62 13.20 8.24
C ARG A 17 -2.63 12.89 7.15
N PHE A 18 -2.65 11.64 6.71
CA PHE A 18 -3.75 11.09 5.93
C PHE A 18 -4.38 9.95 6.70
N THR A 19 -5.64 9.67 6.41
CA THR A 19 -6.32 8.48 6.95
C THR A 19 -7.06 7.71 5.88
N VAL A 20 -7.07 6.39 6.07
CA VAL A 20 -7.87 5.44 5.29
C VAL A 20 -9.18 5.07 5.99
N ASP A 21 -9.39 5.52 7.23
CA ASP A 21 -10.57 5.28 8.05
C ASP A 21 -10.77 6.47 9.00
N TRP A 22 -11.62 7.42 8.59
CA TRP A 22 -11.76 8.68 9.32
C TRP A 22 -12.34 8.49 10.73
N ASP A 23 -13.31 7.60 10.91
CA ASP A 23 -13.97 7.38 12.19
C ASP A 23 -12.96 6.94 13.28
N THR A 24 -11.95 6.14 12.90
CA THR A 24 -10.84 5.77 13.79
C THR A 24 -10.00 6.99 14.17
N ASP A 25 -9.59 7.83 13.22
CA ASP A 25 -8.78 9.03 13.52
C ASP A 25 -9.56 10.06 14.34
N GLU A 26 -10.84 10.30 14.01
CA GLU A 26 -11.71 11.22 14.74
C GLU A 26 -11.85 10.79 16.21
N GLY A 27 -12.19 9.51 16.44
CA GLY A 27 -12.26 8.96 17.80
C GLY A 27 -10.91 9.06 18.52
N PHE A 28 -9.82 8.71 17.83
CA PHE A 28 -8.49 8.73 18.41
C PHE A 28 -8.08 10.14 18.88
N TRP A 29 -8.32 11.15 18.06
CA TRP A 29 -7.85 12.52 18.34
C TRP A 29 -8.85 13.36 19.15
N LEU A 30 -10.16 13.16 18.99
CA LEU A 30 -11.19 14.02 19.58
C LEU A 30 -11.97 13.38 20.73
N ASP A 31 -11.99 12.06 20.87
CA ASP A 31 -12.78 11.37 21.89
C ASP A 31 -11.92 10.83 23.05
N PRO A 32 -11.96 11.46 24.25
CA PRO A 32 -11.24 10.98 25.42
C PRO A 32 -11.65 9.57 25.88
N ALA A 33 -12.93 9.21 25.72
CA ALA A 33 -13.43 7.89 26.11
C ALA A 33 -12.92 6.81 25.14
N TYR A 34 -12.88 7.11 23.83
CA TYR A 34 -12.25 6.24 22.84
C TYR A 34 -10.77 6.00 23.16
N ARG A 35 -10.01 7.07 23.49
CA ARG A 35 -8.61 6.95 23.92
C ARG A 35 -8.44 6.14 25.20
N ALA A 36 -9.31 6.33 26.19
CA ALA A 36 -9.28 5.56 27.43
C ALA A 36 -9.48 4.06 27.15
N GLY A 37 -10.45 3.72 26.29
CA GLY A 37 -10.66 2.36 25.84
C GLY A 37 -9.45 1.78 25.10
N ILE A 38 -8.84 2.55 24.20
CA ILE A 38 -7.59 2.14 23.55
C ILE A 38 -6.49 1.85 24.58
N ALA A 39 -6.25 2.75 25.53
CA ALA A 39 -5.21 2.58 26.53
C ALA A 39 -5.42 1.29 27.35
N GLU A 40 -6.68 1.03 27.74
CA GLU A 40 -7.07 -0.19 28.45
C GLU A 40 -6.83 -1.45 27.61
N GLY A 41 -7.25 -1.46 26.34
CA GLY A 41 -7.09 -2.62 25.45
C GLY A 41 -5.65 -2.83 24.99
N TRP A 42 -4.89 -1.74 24.86
CA TRP A 42 -3.50 -1.76 24.43
C TRP A 42 -2.56 -2.23 25.55
N GLY A 43 -2.93 -2.00 26.81
CA GLY A 43 -2.20 -2.51 27.98
C GLY A 43 -0.95 -1.72 28.35
N THR A 44 -0.82 -0.47 27.87
CA THR A 44 0.19 0.47 28.37
C THR A 44 -0.50 1.69 28.98
N PRO A 45 -0.03 2.21 30.13
CA PRO A 45 -0.53 3.47 30.67
C PRO A 45 -0.36 4.55 29.61
N ALA A 46 -1.43 5.32 29.41
CA ALA A 46 -1.66 6.39 28.44
C ALA A 46 -0.48 6.64 27.49
N MET A 47 -0.66 6.31 26.19
CA MET A 47 0.29 6.78 25.20
C MET A 47 0.38 8.31 25.31
N ASP A 48 1.51 8.80 25.80
CA ASP A 48 1.83 10.22 25.79
C ASP A 48 2.21 10.58 24.35
N LEU A 49 1.19 10.71 23.49
CA LEU A 49 1.36 11.09 22.09
C LEU A 49 1.62 12.60 21.94
N GLY A 50 1.93 13.30 23.04
CA GLY A 50 2.02 14.75 23.06
C GLY A 50 0.70 15.38 22.58
N TRP A 51 -0.44 14.78 22.92
CA TRP A 51 -1.74 15.34 22.58
C TRP A 51 -1.95 16.61 23.42
N ALA A 52 -2.25 17.71 22.76
CA ALA A 52 -2.39 19.01 23.43
C ALA A 52 -3.84 19.35 23.81
N GLY A 53 -4.83 18.49 23.50
CA GLY A 53 -6.22 18.97 23.40
C GLY A 53 -6.30 19.97 22.25
N GLY A 54 -6.40 19.45 21.02
CA GLY A 54 -5.96 20.23 19.86
C GLY A 54 -6.77 19.95 18.62
N ALA A 55 -7.33 21.02 18.05
CA ALA A 55 -8.13 21.04 16.84
C ALA A 55 -7.60 20.17 15.70
N ILE A 56 -8.53 19.67 14.89
CA ILE A 56 -8.27 18.98 13.63
C ILE A 56 -8.89 19.78 12.49
N VAL A 57 -8.17 19.84 11.38
CA VAL A 57 -8.65 20.43 10.14
C VAL A 57 -8.56 19.37 9.05
N ARG A 58 -9.69 19.01 8.43
CA ARG A 58 -9.80 17.89 7.49
C ARG A 58 -10.29 18.34 6.12
N LEU A 59 -9.75 17.76 5.06
CA LEU A 59 -10.38 17.82 3.74
C LEU A 59 -11.57 16.87 3.66
N GLU A 60 -12.75 17.36 3.30
CA GLU A 60 -13.90 16.49 3.06
C GLU A 60 -13.69 15.61 1.82
N ARG A 61 -12.92 16.11 0.85
CA ARG A 61 -12.69 15.42 -0.42
C ARG A 61 -11.63 14.35 -0.30
N LEU A 62 -11.96 13.16 -0.80
CA LEU A 62 -11.06 12.02 -0.83
C LEU A 62 -10.09 12.10 -2.03
N MET A 63 -8.81 11.88 -1.77
CA MET A 63 -7.73 11.88 -2.76
C MET A 63 -7.20 10.45 -2.97
N PRO A 64 -6.67 10.10 -4.16
CA PRO A 64 -5.87 8.89 -4.34
C PRO A 64 -4.75 8.78 -3.29
N LEU A 65 -4.55 7.60 -2.70
CA LEU A 65 -3.65 7.43 -1.55
C LEU A 65 -2.23 7.98 -1.75
N GLY A 66 -1.60 7.72 -2.90
CA GLY A 66 -0.25 8.22 -3.18
C GLY A 66 -0.17 9.74 -3.28
N GLU A 67 -1.26 10.39 -3.67
CA GLU A 67 -1.37 11.85 -3.68
C GLU A 67 -1.62 12.39 -2.28
N ALA A 68 -2.52 11.76 -1.51
CA ALA A 68 -2.76 12.11 -0.11
C ALA A 68 -1.47 12.06 0.71
N GLU A 69 -0.67 10.99 0.56
CA GLU A 69 0.61 10.85 1.24
C GLU A 69 1.61 11.95 0.83
N ALA A 70 1.72 12.24 -0.46
CA ALA A 70 2.63 13.28 -0.95
C ALA A 70 2.16 14.69 -0.56
N ALA A 71 0.85 14.89 -0.46
CA ALA A 71 0.22 16.11 0.02
C ALA A 71 0.53 16.34 1.51
N CYS A 72 0.47 15.28 2.33
CA CYS A 72 0.88 15.35 3.74
C CYS A 72 2.35 15.79 3.89
N GLY A 73 3.26 15.24 3.09
CA GLY A 73 4.67 15.65 3.13
C GLY A 73 4.88 17.12 2.78
N GLN A 74 4.17 17.64 1.77
CA GLN A 74 4.21 19.05 1.38
C GLN A 74 3.60 19.95 2.46
N LEU A 75 2.43 19.58 2.99
CA LEU A 75 1.76 20.31 4.06
C LEU A 75 2.64 20.34 5.32
N GLN A 76 3.20 19.21 5.75
CA GLN A 76 4.11 19.15 6.89
C GLN A 76 5.33 20.07 6.69
N ALA A 77 5.90 20.11 5.49
CA ALA A 77 7.01 21.01 5.19
C ALA A 77 6.61 22.50 5.28
N LYS A 78 5.36 22.86 4.97
CA LYS A 78 4.83 24.22 5.17
C LYS A 78 4.58 24.50 6.65
N LEU A 79 3.96 23.57 7.38
CA LEU A 79 3.70 23.66 8.82
C LEU A 79 5.00 23.82 9.62
N ASN A 80 6.05 23.04 9.31
CA ASN A 80 7.33 23.13 10.01
C ASN A 80 8.04 24.48 9.86
N ARG A 81 7.71 25.28 8.83
CA ARG A 81 8.27 26.62 8.64
C ARG A 81 7.59 27.68 9.51
N ARG A 82 6.44 27.36 10.10
CA ARG A 82 5.59 28.29 10.85
C ARG A 82 5.13 27.60 12.14
N ARG A 83 5.86 27.85 13.24
CA ARG A 83 5.63 27.15 14.53
C ARG A 83 4.29 27.50 15.18
N GLU A 84 3.80 28.70 14.95
CA GLU A 84 2.60 29.25 15.58
C GLU A 84 1.58 29.57 14.49
N LEU A 85 0.92 28.54 13.98
CA LEU A 85 -0.20 28.70 13.05
C LEU A 85 -1.52 28.55 13.80
N GLU A 86 -2.43 29.48 13.54
CA GLU A 86 -3.80 29.37 14.00
C GLU A 86 -4.61 28.40 13.13
N THR A 87 -5.70 27.88 13.70
CA THR A 87 -6.54 26.87 13.03
C THR A 87 -7.05 27.34 11.65
N ALA A 88 -7.41 28.62 11.55
CA ALA A 88 -7.86 29.22 10.29
C ALA A 88 -6.75 29.24 9.22
N GLU A 89 -5.51 29.51 9.59
CA GLU A 89 -4.38 29.52 8.66
C GLU A 89 -4.06 28.11 8.16
N VAL A 90 -4.17 27.10 9.03
CA VAL A 90 -4.01 25.70 8.64
C VAL A 90 -5.11 25.26 7.66
N ARG A 91 -6.36 25.70 7.86
CA ARG A 91 -7.45 25.51 6.87
C ARG A 91 -7.08 26.09 5.52
N VAL A 92 -6.60 27.33 5.49
CA VAL A 92 -6.17 27.98 4.23
C VAL A 92 -5.04 27.18 3.55
N LEU A 93 -4.03 26.74 4.29
CA LEU A 93 -2.92 25.95 3.74
C LEU A 93 -3.38 24.61 3.14
N LEU A 94 -4.33 23.96 3.81
CA LEU A 94 -4.89 22.66 3.41
C LEU A 94 -5.81 22.79 2.19
N LEU A 95 -6.63 23.85 2.11
CA LEU A 95 -7.41 24.21 0.91
C LEU A 95 -6.50 24.56 -0.28
N GLN A 96 -5.50 25.43 -0.09
CA GLN A 96 -4.53 25.76 -1.14
C GLN A 96 -3.79 24.54 -1.69
N MET A 97 -3.43 23.60 -0.80
CA MET A 97 -2.82 22.33 -1.20
C MET A 97 -3.78 21.47 -2.04
N PHE A 98 -5.06 21.46 -1.69
CA PHE A 98 -6.08 20.76 -2.45
C PHE A 98 -6.29 21.39 -3.84
N ASP A 99 -6.34 22.71 -3.94
CA ASP A 99 -6.47 23.43 -5.22
C ASP A 99 -5.24 23.18 -6.11
N ASP A 100 -4.04 23.26 -5.54
CA ASP A 100 -2.80 22.91 -6.23
C ASP A 100 -2.82 21.47 -6.76
N TRP A 101 -3.42 20.54 -6.02
CA TRP A 101 -3.61 19.17 -6.48
C TRP A 101 -4.64 19.08 -7.61
N ALA A 102 -5.82 19.68 -7.44
CA ALA A 102 -6.92 19.63 -8.41
C ALA A 102 -6.50 20.22 -9.77
N GLU A 103 -5.65 21.25 -9.73
CA GLU A 103 -5.11 21.91 -10.92
C GLU A 103 -3.83 21.21 -11.47
N GLY A 104 -3.38 20.12 -10.84
CA GLY A 104 -2.19 19.37 -11.25
C GLY A 104 -0.88 20.14 -11.04
N ARG A 105 -0.88 21.19 -10.21
CA ARG A 105 0.30 21.97 -9.82
C ARG A 105 1.13 21.32 -8.71
N GLY A 106 0.54 20.37 -7.97
CA GLY A 106 1.18 19.66 -6.87
C GLY A 106 2.50 18.99 -7.27
N GLU A 107 3.46 18.93 -6.35
CA GLU A 107 4.79 18.36 -6.64
C GLU A 107 4.70 16.88 -7.04
N PHE A 108 3.76 16.15 -6.42
CA PHE A 108 3.45 14.79 -6.84
C PHE A 108 2.96 14.77 -8.28
N ALA A 109 1.98 15.58 -8.65
CA ALA A 109 1.43 15.64 -10.02
C ALA A 109 2.52 15.93 -11.08
N LYS A 110 3.39 16.89 -10.80
CA LYS A 110 4.57 17.21 -11.63
C LYS A 110 5.50 16.01 -11.81
N ARG A 111 5.78 15.26 -10.73
CA ARG A 111 6.70 14.11 -10.73
C ARG A 111 6.09 12.81 -11.23
N SER A 112 4.80 12.62 -10.98
CA SER A 112 4.05 11.44 -11.40
C SER A 112 3.53 11.58 -12.84
N GLY A 113 3.79 12.71 -13.51
CA GLY A 113 3.20 12.99 -14.82
C GLY A 113 1.66 12.96 -14.76
N TRP A 114 1.12 13.11 -13.55
CA TRP A 114 -0.30 13.03 -13.30
C TRP A 114 -0.88 14.38 -13.64
N ARG A 115 -1.56 14.44 -14.78
CA ARG A 115 -2.57 15.46 -14.99
C ARG A 115 -3.87 14.79 -14.61
N LEU A 116 -4.69 15.46 -13.79
CA LEU A 116 -6.13 15.17 -13.84
C LEU A 116 -6.44 15.22 -15.33
N GLY A 117 -6.84 14.09 -15.91
CA GLY A 117 -7.45 14.17 -17.21
C GLY A 117 -8.61 15.12 -16.99
N ARG A 118 -8.47 16.37 -17.43
CA ARG A 118 -9.62 17.14 -17.84
C ARG A 118 -10.17 16.24 -18.93
N LEU A 119 -11.05 15.31 -18.55
CA LEU A 119 -12.02 14.73 -19.45
C LEU A 119 -12.63 15.99 -20.04
N LYS A 120 -12.06 16.45 -21.16
CA LYS A 120 -12.72 17.38 -22.04
C LYS A 120 -13.94 16.59 -22.40
N GLY A 121 -15.03 16.83 -21.67
CA GLY A 121 -16.34 16.40 -22.08
C GLY A 121 -16.52 17.02 -23.46
N SER A 122 -16.28 16.22 -24.48
CA SER A 122 -16.86 16.50 -25.78
C SER A 122 -18.35 16.30 -25.58
N GLY A 123 -19.07 17.41 -25.39
CA GLY A 123 -20.52 17.41 -25.28
C GLY A 123 -21.04 17.41 -23.84
N ALA A 124 -21.07 18.57 -23.21
CA ALA A 124 -22.07 18.87 -22.20
C ALA A 124 -22.62 20.26 -22.48
N ASN A 125 -23.92 20.30 -22.75
CA ASN A 125 -24.70 21.49 -23.00
C ASN A 125 -24.45 22.53 -21.91
N LYS A 126 -24.17 23.76 -22.34
CA LYS A 126 -24.35 24.95 -21.49
C LYS A 126 -25.85 25.16 -21.34
N ALA A 127 -26.43 24.69 -20.25
CA ALA A 127 -27.71 25.19 -19.78
C ALA A 127 -27.71 25.11 -18.25
N ASN A 128 -27.73 26.31 -17.66
CA ASN A 128 -28.30 26.65 -16.36
C ASN A 128 -28.09 25.68 -15.20
N GLU A 129 -27.20 26.06 -14.29
CA GLU A 129 -27.48 25.97 -12.86
C GLU A 129 -26.69 27.09 -12.16
N ALA A 130 -27.41 28.18 -11.89
CA ALA A 130 -27.11 29.06 -10.78
C ALA A 130 -27.71 28.37 -9.56
N SER A 131 -26.86 27.89 -8.65
CA SER A 131 -27.27 27.45 -7.34
C SER A 131 -26.21 27.79 -6.29
N ASP A 132 -26.73 28.19 -5.15
CA ASP A 132 -26.12 28.72 -3.95
C ASP A 132 -24.76 28.13 -3.57
N GLY A 133 -23.83 29.04 -3.25
CA GLY A 133 -22.50 28.74 -2.74
C GLY A 133 -22.55 28.15 -1.34
N ALA A 134 -22.54 26.82 -1.26
CA ALA A 134 -21.96 26.14 -0.11
C ALA A 134 -20.43 26.32 -0.17
N GLU A 135 -19.83 26.79 0.92
CA GLU A 135 -18.37 26.85 1.12
C GLU A 135 -17.77 25.42 1.21
N GLU A 136 -17.92 24.62 0.16
CA GLU A 136 -17.47 23.23 0.10
C GLU A 136 -15.95 23.17 -0.03
N GLY A 137 -15.28 22.46 0.88
CA GLY A 137 -13.88 22.09 0.65
C GLY A 137 -13.10 21.62 1.87
N CYS A 138 -13.47 22.05 3.08
CA CYS A 138 -12.75 21.70 4.31
C CYS A 138 -13.61 21.91 5.56
N GLU A 139 -13.57 20.90 6.43
CA GLU A 139 -14.25 20.90 7.73
C GLU A 139 -13.23 21.19 8.84
N ILE A 140 -13.53 22.17 9.69
CA ILE A 140 -12.79 22.41 10.94
C ILE A 140 -13.51 21.66 12.06
N LEU A 141 -12.82 20.70 12.66
CA LEU A 141 -13.30 19.96 13.81
C LEU A 141 -12.46 20.35 15.02
N GLN A 142 -13.00 21.22 15.86
CA GLN A 142 -12.39 21.53 17.14
C GLN A 142 -12.88 20.55 18.21
N GLU A 143 -12.19 20.53 19.35
CA GLU A 143 -12.72 20.06 20.62
C GLU A 143 -13.85 21.02 21.07
N ARG A 144 -14.90 21.18 20.26
CA ARG A 144 -16.21 21.36 20.85
C ARG A 144 -16.42 20.06 21.60
N VAL A 145 -16.72 20.17 22.88
CA VAL A 145 -17.34 19.11 23.66
C VAL A 145 -18.66 18.75 22.96
N SER A 146 -18.58 18.07 21.81
CA SER A 146 -19.70 17.35 21.24
C SER A 146 -19.93 16.25 22.27
N ARG A 147 -20.82 16.55 23.21
CA ARG A 147 -21.43 15.57 24.12
C ARG A 147 -22.07 14.40 23.36
N GLU A 148 -22.15 14.50 22.03
CA GLU A 148 -22.65 13.51 21.09
C GLU A 148 -21.61 13.17 20.02
N GLY A 149 -20.35 12.93 20.42
CA GLY A 149 -19.40 12.27 19.52
C GLY A 149 -20.03 10.98 19.01
N ARG A 150 -20.16 10.84 17.68
CA ARG A 150 -20.47 9.58 16.99
C ARG A 150 -19.32 8.57 17.09
N GLY A 151 -18.50 8.67 18.15
CA GLY A 151 -17.38 7.81 18.43
C GLY A 151 -17.88 6.42 18.81
N MET A 152 -17.13 5.41 18.39
CA MET A 152 -17.24 4.08 18.97
C MET A 152 -16.97 4.21 20.47
N GLY A 153 -17.91 3.85 21.35
CA GLY A 153 -17.70 4.00 22.80
C GLY A 153 -16.43 3.28 23.32
N ALA A 154 -15.96 3.63 24.52
CA ALA A 154 -14.73 3.11 25.12
C ALA A 154 -14.58 1.58 25.02
N ALA A 155 -15.66 0.82 25.23
CA ALA A 155 -15.64 -0.65 25.12
C ALA A 155 -15.31 -1.14 23.69
N ALA A 156 -15.84 -0.49 22.66
CA ALA A 156 -15.53 -0.81 21.27
C ALA A 156 -14.08 -0.44 20.92
N ALA A 157 -13.60 0.70 21.41
CA ALA A 157 -12.21 1.15 21.26
C ALA A 157 -11.22 0.17 21.91
N LYS A 158 -11.54 -0.31 23.12
CA LYS A 158 -10.79 -1.37 23.83
C LYS A 158 -10.70 -2.64 23.00
N LEU A 159 -11.83 -3.11 22.48
CA LEU A 159 -11.86 -4.31 21.63
C LEU A 159 -11.04 -4.11 20.35
N GLN A 160 -11.10 -2.94 19.71
CA GLN A 160 -10.27 -2.63 18.55
C GLN A 160 -8.78 -2.66 18.89
N ALA A 161 -8.35 -2.05 19.99
CA ALA A 161 -6.96 -2.08 20.42
C ALA A 161 -6.47 -3.51 20.71
N MET A 162 -7.29 -4.34 21.38
CA MET A 162 -6.98 -5.76 21.59
C MET A 162 -6.85 -6.51 20.26
N ARG A 163 -7.75 -6.27 19.30
CA ARG A 163 -7.67 -6.85 17.96
C ARG A 163 -6.39 -6.44 17.24
N VAL A 164 -6.02 -5.16 17.26
CA VAL A 164 -4.77 -4.69 16.66
C VAL A 164 -3.57 -5.42 17.26
N ARG A 165 -3.48 -5.58 18.59
CA ARG A 165 -2.40 -6.34 19.24
C ARG A 165 -2.30 -7.77 18.72
N SER A 166 -3.43 -8.46 18.60
CA SER A 166 -3.49 -9.83 18.09
C SER A 166 -3.09 -9.94 16.61
N LEU A 167 -3.19 -8.85 15.83
CA LEU A 167 -2.74 -8.81 14.43
C LEU A 167 -1.23 -8.64 14.28
N LEU A 168 -0.55 -7.99 15.25
CA LEU A 168 0.86 -7.61 15.10
C LEU A 168 1.78 -8.81 14.82
N PRO A 169 1.70 -9.94 15.54
CA PRO A 169 2.56 -11.10 15.25
C PRO A 169 2.32 -11.69 13.84
N LEU A 170 1.11 -11.55 13.30
CA LEU A 170 0.78 -12.03 11.96
C LEU A 170 1.36 -11.12 10.87
N LEU A 171 1.57 -9.84 11.17
CA LEU A 171 2.07 -8.82 10.25
C LEU A 171 3.59 -8.58 10.38
N GLU A 172 4.22 -9.04 11.46
CA GLU A 172 5.64 -8.86 11.76
C GLU A 172 6.54 -9.22 10.58
N GLY A 173 7.44 -8.30 10.21
CA GLY A 173 8.36 -8.46 9.09
C GLY A 173 7.71 -8.50 7.70
N ARG A 174 6.39 -8.32 7.57
CA ARG A 174 5.68 -8.40 6.30
C ARG A 174 5.43 -7.02 5.68
N SER A 175 5.41 -7.00 4.35
CA SER A 175 4.99 -5.87 3.52
C SER A 175 3.88 -6.35 2.59
N LEU A 176 2.63 -6.11 2.98
CA LEU A 176 1.44 -6.63 2.32
C LEU A 176 0.62 -5.50 1.71
N LEU A 177 0.07 -5.72 0.52
CA LEU A 177 -1.02 -4.88 0.03
C LEU A 177 -2.26 -5.09 0.90
N GLN A 178 -3.15 -4.10 1.00
CA GLN A 178 -4.38 -4.22 1.79
C GLN A 178 -5.19 -5.50 1.47
N ALA A 179 -5.35 -5.85 0.20
CA ALA A 179 -6.06 -7.05 -0.21
C ALA A 179 -5.33 -8.35 0.22
N GLU A 180 -4.00 -8.34 0.25
CA GLU A 180 -3.18 -9.47 0.72
C GLU A 180 -3.27 -9.60 2.24
N ALA A 181 -3.23 -8.47 2.97
CA ALA A 181 -3.46 -8.45 4.40
C ALA A 181 -4.86 -8.98 4.73
N ALA A 182 -5.89 -8.54 4.00
CA ALA A 182 -7.26 -9.02 4.18
C ALA A 182 -7.38 -10.53 3.95
N ALA A 183 -6.86 -11.04 2.83
CA ALA A 183 -6.89 -12.48 2.52
C ALA A 183 -6.13 -13.31 3.57
N MET A 184 -4.94 -12.86 3.97
CA MET A 184 -4.13 -13.54 4.98
C MET A 184 -4.82 -13.58 6.35
N LEU A 185 -5.44 -12.47 6.76
CA LEU A 185 -6.11 -12.38 8.06
C LEU A 185 -7.44 -13.14 8.08
N ALA A 186 -8.14 -13.20 6.96
CA ALA A 186 -9.32 -14.05 6.82
C ALA A 186 -8.98 -15.54 7.03
N ASP A 187 -7.82 -15.97 6.53
CA ASP A 187 -7.31 -17.35 6.68
C ASP A 187 -6.76 -17.63 8.08
N ARG A 188 -5.86 -16.77 8.58
CA ARG A 188 -5.10 -17.03 9.82
C ARG A 188 -5.76 -16.55 11.10
N ALA A 189 -6.76 -15.68 10.98
CA ALA A 189 -7.42 -15.05 12.11
C ALA A 189 -8.91 -14.76 11.83
N PRO A 190 -9.71 -15.79 11.45
CA PRO A 190 -11.13 -15.64 11.20
C PRO A 190 -11.82 -15.21 12.52
N GLY A 191 -12.17 -13.93 12.62
CA GLY A 191 -12.79 -13.34 13.83
C GLY A 191 -12.16 -12.04 14.30
N ILE A 192 -10.95 -11.71 13.84
CA ILE A 192 -10.30 -10.45 14.23
C ILE A 192 -10.85 -9.25 13.44
N ALA A 193 -11.15 -9.43 12.15
CA ALA A 193 -11.64 -8.35 11.30
C ALA A 193 -12.65 -8.86 10.25
N PRO A 194 -13.97 -8.63 10.42
CA PRO A 194 -14.89 -8.76 9.30
C PRO A 194 -14.53 -7.69 8.25
N GLY A 195 -14.57 -8.04 6.96
CA GLY A 195 -13.91 -7.32 5.86
C GLY A 195 -13.93 -5.78 5.92
N ALA A 196 -15.09 -5.17 6.23
CA ALA A 196 -15.24 -3.71 6.29
C ALA A 196 -14.49 -3.03 7.46
N GLY A 197 -14.20 -3.73 8.55
CA GLY A 197 -13.53 -3.17 9.73
C GLY A 197 -12.00 -3.23 9.70
N LEU A 198 -11.41 -3.90 8.70
CA LEU A 198 -9.95 -4.02 8.60
C LEU A 198 -9.22 -2.67 8.41
N PRO A 199 -9.70 -1.73 7.55
CA PRO A 199 -9.07 -0.42 7.39
C PRO A 199 -8.93 0.33 8.72
N GLY A 200 -9.98 0.36 9.56
CA GLY A 200 -9.93 0.98 10.89
C GLY A 200 -8.92 0.32 11.82
N LEU A 201 -8.83 -1.01 11.85
CA LEU A 201 -7.81 -1.70 12.66
C LEU A 201 -6.37 -1.40 12.17
N LEU A 202 -6.16 -1.37 10.86
CA LEU A 202 -4.86 -1.01 10.28
C LEU A 202 -4.50 0.45 10.59
N GLN A 203 -5.47 1.36 10.49
CA GLN A 203 -5.32 2.78 10.79
C GLN A 203 -5.02 2.99 12.27
N LEU A 204 -5.74 2.33 13.17
CA LEU A 204 -5.45 2.35 14.61
C LEU A 204 -4.03 1.84 14.87
N GLY A 205 -3.63 0.70 14.29
CA GLY A 205 -2.25 0.21 14.42
C GLY A 205 -1.19 1.20 13.93
N ALA A 206 -1.50 2.04 12.93
CA ALA A 206 -0.61 3.10 12.46
C ALA A 206 -0.55 4.29 13.41
N LEU A 207 -1.69 4.70 13.98
CA LEU A 207 -1.79 5.77 14.99
C LEU A 207 -1.04 5.38 16.28
N LEU A 208 -1.08 4.10 16.64
CA LEU A 208 -0.32 3.51 17.75
C LEU A 208 1.18 3.34 17.44
N GLY A 209 1.63 3.65 16.22
CA GLY A 209 3.02 3.47 15.78
C GLY A 209 3.45 2.01 15.58
N ALA A 210 2.54 1.05 15.74
CA ALA A 210 2.82 -0.38 15.62
C ALA A 210 2.84 -0.88 14.16
N LEU A 211 2.17 -0.16 13.25
CA LEU A 211 2.16 -0.41 11.81
C LEU A 211 2.63 0.82 11.04
N ARG A 212 3.08 0.61 9.81
CA ARG A 212 3.30 1.70 8.84
C ARG A 212 2.38 1.52 7.65
N LEU A 213 1.61 2.57 7.36
CA LEU A 213 0.73 2.66 6.20
C LEU A 213 1.29 3.66 5.20
N GLY A 214 1.08 3.38 3.92
CA GLY A 214 1.41 4.31 2.85
C GLY A 214 1.13 3.74 1.47
N ALA A 215 1.42 4.51 0.43
CA ALA A 215 1.33 4.04 -0.94
C ALA A 215 2.41 2.98 -1.24
N ALA A 216 2.02 1.94 -1.98
CA ALA A 216 2.94 0.87 -2.40
C ALA A 216 4.00 1.36 -3.41
N VAL A 217 3.69 2.41 -4.18
CA VAL A 217 4.63 3.07 -5.09
C VAL A 217 4.63 4.56 -4.79
N ALA A 218 5.79 5.09 -4.41
CA ALA A 218 5.93 6.47 -3.96
C ALA A 218 7.35 6.99 -4.23
N PRO A 219 7.61 8.30 -4.07
CA PRO A 219 8.97 8.82 -4.11
C PRO A 219 9.86 8.16 -3.04
N GLY A 220 11.15 8.02 -3.34
CA GLY A 220 12.13 7.53 -2.36
C GLY A 220 12.26 8.48 -1.16
N ALA A 221 12.58 7.92 0.02
CA ALA A 221 12.67 8.67 1.27
C ALA A 221 13.87 9.63 1.35
N LEU A 222 14.93 9.39 0.56
CA LEU A 222 16.12 10.25 0.58
C LEU A 222 15.88 11.51 -0.27
N PRO A 223 16.34 12.69 0.18
CA PRO A 223 16.19 13.97 -0.55
C PRO A 223 16.72 13.94 -1.99
N ARG A 224 17.73 13.08 -2.24
CA ARG A 224 18.33 12.83 -3.56
C ARG A 224 17.65 11.68 -4.33
N ALA A 225 16.89 10.81 -3.66
CA ALA A 225 16.12 9.73 -4.28
C ALA A 225 14.71 10.21 -4.69
N ARG A 226 14.65 11.31 -5.45
CA ARG A 226 13.40 11.92 -5.95
C ARG A 226 12.62 11.03 -6.94
N ARG A 227 13.18 9.88 -7.31
CA ARG A 227 12.58 8.92 -8.24
C ARG A 227 11.55 8.05 -7.52
N MET A 228 10.47 7.73 -8.23
CA MET A 228 9.47 6.78 -7.77
C MET A 228 10.10 5.40 -7.60
N ARG A 229 9.71 4.70 -6.53
CA ARG A 229 10.13 3.32 -6.27
C ARG A 229 8.97 2.51 -5.72
N CYS A 230 8.97 1.21 -6.00
CA CYS A 230 8.10 0.27 -5.33
C CYS A 230 8.59 0.05 -3.90
N ARG A 231 7.79 0.39 -2.89
CA ARG A 231 8.11 0.19 -1.48
C ARG A 231 7.95 -1.27 -1.06
N ARG A 232 7.31 -2.12 -1.85
CA ARG A 232 7.21 -3.56 -1.58
C ARG A 232 8.50 -4.30 -1.94
N CYS A 233 8.93 -4.22 -3.19
CA CYS A 233 10.10 -4.97 -3.68
C CYS A 233 11.39 -4.13 -3.81
N GLY A 234 11.32 -2.81 -3.64
CA GLY A 234 12.46 -1.90 -3.79
C GLY A 234 12.80 -1.53 -5.23
N SER A 235 12.11 -2.09 -6.24
CA SER A 235 12.38 -1.80 -7.64
C SER A 235 12.26 -0.30 -7.94
N GLY A 236 13.22 0.20 -8.72
CA GLY A 236 13.26 1.60 -9.15
C GLY A 236 12.35 1.89 -10.33
N GLU A 237 12.43 3.14 -10.79
CA GLU A 237 11.61 3.71 -11.86
C GLU A 237 11.60 2.90 -13.17
N ALA A 238 12.69 2.22 -13.51
CA ALA A 238 12.77 1.38 -14.72
C ALA A 238 11.73 0.23 -14.73
N ALA A 239 11.36 -0.28 -13.55
CA ALA A 239 10.36 -1.34 -13.37
C ALA A 239 8.95 -0.79 -13.09
N LEU A 240 8.76 0.52 -13.24
CA LEU A 240 7.46 1.17 -13.07
C LEU A 240 6.88 1.53 -14.44
N ARG A 241 5.56 1.35 -14.57
CA ARG A 241 4.78 1.86 -15.70
C ARG A 241 3.65 2.73 -15.20
N ARG A 242 3.21 3.66 -16.05
CA ARG A 242 2.05 4.50 -15.78
C ARG A 242 0.91 4.01 -16.64
N THR A 243 -0.23 3.73 -16.02
CA THR A 243 -1.43 3.28 -16.71
C THR A 243 -2.66 3.99 -16.16
N ALA A 244 -3.71 4.09 -16.97
CA ALA A 244 -5.01 4.47 -16.45
C ALA A 244 -5.44 3.47 -15.36
N CYS A 245 -6.09 3.96 -14.31
CA CYS A 245 -6.41 3.15 -13.13
C CYS A 245 -7.83 3.40 -12.66
N ALA A 246 -8.70 2.43 -12.92
CA ALA A 246 -10.09 2.43 -12.47
C ALA A 246 -10.22 2.59 -10.94
N SER A 247 -9.30 2.03 -10.16
CA SER A 247 -9.38 2.06 -8.68
C SER A 247 -9.17 3.45 -8.06
N CYS A 248 -8.64 4.42 -8.79
CA CYS A 248 -8.45 5.78 -8.28
C CYS A 248 -8.81 6.88 -9.29
N GLY A 249 -9.32 6.52 -10.48
CA GLY A 249 -9.66 7.47 -11.55
C GLY A 249 -8.45 8.11 -12.24
N SER A 250 -7.22 7.80 -11.83
CA SER A 250 -5.99 8.36 -12.38
C SER A 250 -5.75 7.94 -13.82
N ALA A 251 -5.44 8.88 -14.72
CA ALA A 251 -4.99 8.59 -16.07
C ALA A 251 -3.56 7.99 -16.14
N ALA A 252 -2.72 8.26 -15.14
CA ALA A 252 -1.30 7.87 -15.13
C ALA A 252 -0.85 7.31 -13.77
N CYS A 253 -1.55 6.29 -13.24
CA CYS A 253 -1.20 5.67 -11.97
C CYS A 253 0.04 4.81 -12.14
N ALA A 254 1.06 5.02 -11.29
CA ALA A 254 2.26 4.19 -11.33
C ALA A 254 1.98 2.78 -10.79
N VAL A 255 2.41 1.76 -11.54
CA VAL A 255 2.30 0.34 -11.23
C VAL A 255 3.69 -0.28 -11.34
N CYS A 256 4.06 -1.13 -10.39
CA CYS A 256 5.30 -1.89 -10.45
C CYS A 256 5.11 -3.19 -11.23
N GLU A 257 5.82 -3.34 -12.35
CA GLU A 257 5.79 -4.55 -13.18
C GLU A 257 6.47 -5.74 -12.48
N ALA A 258 7.50 -5.49 -11.67
CA ALA A 258 8.17 -6.54 -10.91
C ALA A 258 7.26 -7.23 -9.88
N CYS A 259 6.21 -6.54 -9.40
CA CYS A 259 5.24 -7.12 -8.46
C CYS A 259 3.96 -7.63 -9.16
N LEU A 260 3.85 -7.55 -10.49
CA LEU A 260 2.57 -7.77 -11.17
C LEU A 260 1.97 -9.16 -10.88
N ALA A 261 2.82 -10.19 -10.84
CA ALA A 261 2.44 -11.57 -10.54
C ALA A 261 2.15 -11.84 -9.05
N LEU A 262 2.72 -11.04 -8.15
CA LEU A 262 2.62 -11.21 -6.69
C LEU A 262 1.53 -10.34 -6.06
N GLY A 263 0.91 -9.45 -6.84
CA GLY A 263 -0.03 -8.45 -6.37
C GLY A 263 0.32 -7.07 -6.93
N ARG A 264 -0.62 -6.49 -7.68
CA ARG A 264 -0.44 -5.24 -8.42
C ARG A 264 -0.11 -4.08 -7.46
N SER A 265 1.16 -3.83 -7.25
CA SER A 265 1.65 -2.74 -6.39
C SER A 265 1.52 -1.43 -7.14
N ARG A 266 0.64 -0.54 -6.68
CA ARG A 266 0.28 0.73 -7.34
C ARG A 266 0.51 1.93 -6.43
N ALA A 267 0.61 3.12 -7.02
CA ALA A 267 0.67 4.37 -6.26
C ALA A 267 -0.61 4.63 -5.45
N CYS A 268 -1.77 4.16 -5.91
CA CYS A 268 -3.04 4.25 -5.18
C CYS A 268 -3.37 3.02 -4.31
N GLY A 269 -2.44 2.06 -4.19
CA GLY A 269 -2.60 0.85 -3.38
C GLY A 269 -2.00 1.03 -2.00
N LEU A 270 -2.77 0.69 -0.96
CA LEU A 270 -2.30 0.73 0.43
C LEU A 270 -1.33 -0.43 0.69
N LEU A 271 -0.13 -0.07 1.11
CA LEU A 271 0.89 -0.97 1.61
C LEU A 271 0.86 -0.91 3.15
N VAL A 272 0.66 -2.07 3.75
CA VAL A 272 0.76 -2.32 5.19
C VAL A 272 2.13 -2.92 5.45
N ARG A 273 2.90 -2.27 6.32
CA ARG A 273 4.16 -2.81 6.82
C ARG A 273 4.01 -3.10 8.31
N GLY A 274 4.17 -4.36 8.68
CA GLY A 274 4.20 -4.74 10.08
C GLY A 274 5.43 -4.19 10.80
N PRO A 275 5.48 -4.38 12.13
CA PRO A 275 6.66 -4.02 12.90
C PRO A 275 7.88 -4.74 12.32
N ALA A 276 9.04 -4.08 12.35
CA ALA A 276 10.28 -4.78 12.13
C ALA A 276 10.34 -5.93 13.13
N PRO A 277 10.78 -7.14 12.73
CA PRO A 277 10.93 -8.21 13.69
C PRO A 277 11.78 -7.67 14.82
N ALA A 278 11.32 -7.85 16.07
CA ALA A 278 12.12 -7.50 17.23
C ALA A 278 13.49 -8.11 16.98
N ALA A 279 14.53 -7.27 16.91
CA ALA A 279 15.83 -7.67 16.41
C ALA A 279 16.19 -9.00 17.08
N SER A 280 16.04 -10.09 16.33
CA SER A 280 16.49 -11.38 16.83
C SER A 280 17.96 -11.14 17.14
N PRO A 281 18.47 -11.56 18.31
CA PRO A 281 19.85 -11.28 18.72
C PRO A 281 20.93 -11.72 17.69
N LEU A 282 20.52 -12.37 16.60
CA LEU A 282 21.25 -12.51 15.33
C LEU A 282 21.78 -11.20 14.69
N GLY A 283 21.37 -10.01 15.17
CA GLY A 283 21.91 -8.72 14.71
C GLY A 283 23.01 -8.12 15.59
N ALA A 284 23.28 -8.70 16.76
CA ALA A 284 24.26 -8.21 17.73
C ALA A 284 24.98 -9.38 18.40
N THR A 285 25.60 -10.23 17.60
CA THR A 285 26.82 -10.99 17.93
C THR A 285 27.21 -11.71 16.65
N ALA A 286 28.32 -11.29 16.05
CA ALA A 286 29.10 -12.23 15.29
C ALA A 286 29.44 -13.41 16.22
N SER A 287 29.29 -14.63 15.70
CA SER A 287 29.70 -15.91 16.29
C SER A 287 28.76 -16.57 17.32
N ALA A 288 27.71 -17.20 16.82
CA ALA A 288 27.31 -18.56 17.19
C ALA A 288 26.45 -19.13 16.04
N ALA A 289 26.76 -20.34 15.58
CA ALA A 289 26.26 -20.94 14.34
C ALA A 289 24.73 -20.82 14.15
N GLY A 290 24.31 -19.91 13.26
CA GLY A 290 22.97 -19.93 12.69
C GLY A 290 22.78 -21.13 11.74
N PRO A 291 21.53 -21.45 11.35
CA PRO A 291 21.28 -22.52 10.39
C PRO A 291 22.06 -22.25 9.11
N SER A 292 22.80 -23.26 8.65
CA SER A 292 23.62 -23.16 7.46
C SER A 292 22.74 -22.91 6.23
N ALA A 293 23.33 -22.40 5.15
CA ALA A 293 22.64 -22.28 3.87
C ALA A 293 22.03 -23.61 3.41
N ALA A 294 22.66 -24.73 3.78
CA ALA A 294 22.17 -26.08 3.51
C ALA A 294 20.89 -26.40 4.32
N ASP A 295 20.83 -26.02 5.60
CA ASP A 295 19.67 -26.23 6.48
C ASP A 295 18.45 -25.45 6.00
N VAL A 296 18.68 -24.20 5.58
CA VAL A 296 17.62 -23.35 5.02
C VAL A 296 17.12 -23.93 3.70
N CYS A 297 17.99 -24.43 2.82
CA CYS A 297 17.59 -24.98 1.53
C CYS A 297 16.94 -26.37 1.61
N ALA A 298 17.34 -27.21 2.57
CA ALA A 298 16.79 -28.56 2.75
C ALA A 298 15.30 -28.56 3.08
N ARG A 299 14.81 -27.54 3.82
CA ARG A 299 13.41 -27.42 4.24
C ARG A 299 12.41 -27.27 3.08
N TRP A 300 12.84 -26.79 1.92
CA TRP A 300 11.93 -26.39 0.84
C TRP A 300 11.85 -27.39 -0.32
N GLY A 301 12.49 -28.55 -0.21
CA GLY A 301 12.42 -29.59 -1.26
C GLY A 301 12.94 -29.12 -2.62
N LEU A 302 13.95 -28.23 -2.63
CA LEU A 302 14.45 -27.59 -3.85
C LEU A 302 15.13 -28.60 -4.78
N SER A 303 14.92 -28.42 -6.09
CA SER A 303 15.69 -29.12 -7.12
C SER A 303 17.18 -28.78 -7.02
N PRO A 304 18.10 -29.59 -7.58
CA PRO A 304 19.54 -29.32 -7.49
C PRO A 304 19.93 -27.92 -7.99
N ALA A 305 19.33 -27.46 -9.10
CA ALA A 305 19.59 -26.12 -9.65
C ALA A 305 19.06 -25.00 -8.73
N GLN A 306 17.86 -25.18 -8.17
CA GLN A 306 17.26 -24.21 -7.24
C GLN A 306 18.02 -24.12 -5.92
N ARG A 307 18.53 -25.26 -5.43
CA ARG A 307 19.36 -25.35 -4.24
C ARG A 307 20.67 -24.61 -4.43
N ALA A 308 21.39 -24.85 -5.53
CA ALA A 308 22.63 -24.15 -5.85
C ALA A 308 22.43 -22.62 -5.95
N ALA A 309 21.36 -22.18 -6.62
CA ALA A 309 21.03 -20.75 -6.72
C ALA A 309 20.66 -20.13 -5.35
N SER A 310 19.89 -20.85 -4.54
CA SER A 310 19.46 -20.37 -3.22
C SER A 310 20.62 -20.31 -2.23
N GLU A 311 21.50 -21.31 -2.22
CA GLU A 311 22.73 -21.28 -1.42
C GLU A 311 23.62 -20.10 -1.79
N GLN A 312 23.78 -19.82 -3.08
CA GLN A 312 24.57 -18.69 -3.55
C GLN A 312 23.95 -17.35 -3.13
N ALA A 313 22.62 -17.22 -3.21
CA ALA A 313 21.90 -16.03 -2.73
C ALA A 313 22.02 -15.85 -1.21
N VAL A 314 21.93 -16.94 -0.43
CA VAL A 314 22.10 -16.91 1.03
C VAL A 314 23.54 -16.50 1.39
N ARG A 315 24.56 -17.09 0.74
CA ARG A 315 25.96 -16.67 0.93
C ARG A 315 26.16 -15.19 0.62
N PHE A 316 25.56 -14.69 -0.46
CA PHE A 316 25.62 -13.26 -0.82
C PHE A 316 24.99 -12.35 0.23
N LEU A 317 23.85 -12.76 0.82
CA LEU A 317 23.21 -12.00 1.90
C LEU A 317 24.00 -12.04 3.21
N LEU A 318 24.61 -13.18 3.53
CA LEU A 318 25.43 -13.38 4.72
C LEU A 318 26.80 -12.68 4.64
N ALA A 319 27.37 -12.55 3.45
CA ALA A 319 28.65 -11.87 3.23
C ALA A 319 28.59 -10.35 3.51
N GLY A 320 27.40 -9.79 3.76
CA GLY A 320 27.22 -8.36 3.93
C GLY A 320 27.30 -7.61 2.59
N ARG A 321 26.60 -6.49 2.49
CA ARG A 321 26.73 -5.59 1.34
C ARG A 321 27.98 -4.73 1.53
N GLU A 322 29.04 -5.01 0.80
CA GLU A 322 30.03 -3.99 0.49
C GLU A 322 29.34 -2.83 -0.27
N PRO A 323 29.39 -1.59 0.24
CA PRO A 323 28.81 -0.45 -0.45
C PRO A 323 29.68 -0.07 -1.65
N GLY A 324 29.35 -0.61 -2.83
CA GLY A 324 29.82 -0.08 -4.10
C GLY A 324 30.67 -1.03 -4.91
N LEU A 325 30.02 -1.96 -5.61
CA LEU A 325 30.55 -2.46 -6.88
C LEU A 325 29.47 -2.28 -7.93
N GLY A 326 29.71 -1.34 -8.83
CA GLY A 326 28.94 -1.19 -10.04
C GLY A 326 28.97 -2.52 -10.80
N VAL A 327 27.81 -2.99 -11.23
CA VAL A 327 27.76 -4.05 -12.23
C VAL A 327 28.33 -3.42 -13.51
N GLU A 328 29.62 -3.63 -13.75
CA GLU A 328 30.20 -3.45 -15.08
C GLU A 328 29.40 -4.35 -16.03
N ARG A 329 28.71 -3.71 -16.97
CA ARG A 329 28.17 -4.40 -18.13
C ARG A 329 29.36 -5.01 -18.86
N ALA A 330 29.39 -6.33 -18.97
CA ALA A 330 30.22 -7.01 -19.95
C ALA A 330 29.90 -6.41 -21.34
N ALA A 331 30.84 -5.64 -21.88
CA ALA A 331 30.80 -5.20 -23.27
C ALA A 331 30.94 -6.43 -24.17
N PRO A 332 30.20 -6.52 -25.30
CA PRO A 332 30.45 -7.56 -26.28
C PRO A 332 31.80 -7.28 -26.96
N GLY A 333 32.83 -8.00 -26.52
CA GLY A 333 34.14 -8.01 -27.16
C GLY A 333 34.04 -8.65 -28.54
N ARG A 334 34.30 -7.85 -29.58
CA ARG A 334 34.70 -8.32 -30.90
C ARG A 334 35.97 -9.16 -30.74
N VAL A 335 35.91 -10.44 -31.11
CA VAL A 335 37.11 -11.19 -31.49
C VAL A 335 36.99 -11.50 -32.97
N GLY A 336 37.98 -10.99 -33.70
CA GLY A 336 38.13 -11.14 -35.13
C GLY A 336 38.53 -12.55 -35.54
N ILE A 337 38.35 -12.74 -36.84
CA ILE A 337 38.46 -13.95 -37.62
C ILE A 337 39.92 -14.32 -37.87
N ALA A 338 40.27 -15.59 -37.67
CA ALA A 338 41.26 -16.38 -38.43
C ALA A 338 41.10 -17.82 -37.92
N GLY A 339 40.90 -18.89 -38.69
CA GLY A 339 40.90 -19.19 -40.12
C GLY A 339 40.96 -20.73 -40.18
N GLY A 340 40.42 -21.37 -41.22
CA GLY A 340 40.68 -22.80 -41.47
C GLY A 340 39.46 -23.66 -41.80
N LEU A 341 39.10 -23.60 -43.08
CA LEU A 341 38.45 -24.61 -43.93
C LEU A 341 38.37 -26.06 -43.39
N ALA A 342 37.18 -26.66 -43.44
CA ALA A 342 36.97 -27.93 -44.16
C ALA A 342 35.47 -28.16 -44.41
N SER A 343 35.15 -28.39 -45.68
CA SER A 343 33.83 -28.66 -46.25
C SER A 343 33.48 -30.15 -46.10
N ALA A 344 32.23 -30.48 -45.74
CA ALA A 344 31.53 -31.69 -46.19
C ALA A 344 30.09 -31.74 -45.65
N ALA A 345 29.13 -31.35 -46.49
CA ALA A 345 27.78 -31.91 -46.52
C ALA A 345 27.76 -32.92 -47.70
N PRO A 346 26.86 -33.94 -47.81
CA PRO A 346 25.41 -33.70 -47.70
C PRO A 346 24.56 -34.85 -47.11
N GLY A 347 23.31 -34.47 -46.77
CA GLY A 347 22.13 -35.24 -47.15
C GLY A 347 21.61 -36.29 -46.17
N ARG A 348 20.50 -35.98 -45.49
CA ARG A 348 19.34 -36.88 -45.46
C ARG A 348 18.06 -36.15 -45.07
N SER A 349 17.15 -36.11 -46.04
CA SER A 349 15.75 -35.75 -45.94
C SER A 349 14.99 -36.74 -45.04
N VAL A 350 14.23 -36.22 -44.07
CA VAL A 350 13.16 -36.98 -43.40
C VAL A 350 11.90 -36.10 -43.39
N SER A 351 10.91 -36.53 -44.16
CA SER A 351 9.55 -35.99 -44.23
C SER A 351 8.69 -36.49 -43.05
N PRO A 352 7.53 -35.84 -42.77
CA PRO A 352 6.95 -35.75 -41.44
C PRO A 352 6.00 -36.90 -41.13
N SER A 353 5.97 -37.35 -39.87
CA SER A 353 5.01 -38.35 -39.41
C SER A 353 4.03 -37.78 -38.37
N ARG A 354 2.75 -37.86 -38.76
CA ARG A 354 1.52 -38.03 -37.95
C ARG A 354 1.22 -37.01 -36.84
N ALA A 355 0.34 -36.09 -37.22
CA ALA A 355 -0.59 -35.39 -36.34
C ALA A 355 -1.36 -36.36 -35.43
N ARG A 356 -1.28 -36.14 -34.11
CA ARG A 356 -2.29 -36.60 -33.15
C ARG A 356 -3.28 -35.46 -32.92
N SER A 357 -4.54 -35.71 -33.24
CA SER A 357 -5.65 -34.82 -32.96
C SER A 357 -5.86 -34.73 -31.44
N PHE A 358 -5.47 -33.60 -30.86
CA PHE A 358 -5.99 -33.20 -29.55
C PHE A 358 -7.44 -32.74 -29.73
N ARG A 359 -8.38 -33.41 -29.07
CA ARG A 359 -9.74 -32.91 -28.90
C ARG A 359 -9.67 -31.64 -28.05
N SER A 360 -10.20 -30.54 -28.58
CA SER A 360 -10.38 -29.29 -27.83
C SER A 360 -11.23 -29.53 -26.58
N PRO A 361 -10.90 -28.91 -25.43
CA PRO A 361 -11.82 -28.84 -24.31
C PRO A 361 -13.04 -27.99 -24.70
N ALA A 362 -14.21 -28.34 -24.15
CA ALA A 362 -15.47 -27.63 -24.37
C ALA A 362 -15.33 -26.12 -24.08
N PRO A 363 -16.06 -25.26 -24.81
CA PRO A 363 -16.02 -23.82 -24.60
C PRO A 363 -16.44 -23.49 -23.17
N ILE A 364 -15.73 -22.52 -22.57
CA ILE A 364 -15.90 -22.05 -21.18
C ILE A 364 -17.35 -21.68 -20.84
N ASP A 365 -18.14 -21.30 -21.84
CA ASP A 365 -19.55 -20.94 -21.70
C ASP A 365 -20.43 -22.12 -21.24
N GLU A 366 -20.05 -23.36 -21.56
CA GLU A 366 -20.81 -24.57 -21.18
C GLU A 366 -20.57 -24.98 -19.71
N LEU A 367 -19.36 -24.68 -19.19
CA LEU A 367 -19.00 -24.87 -17.78
C LEU A 367 -19.67 -23.84 -16.87
N LEU A 368 -19.82 -22.59 -17.34
CA LEU A 368 -20.51 -21.52 -16.61
C LEU A 368 -22.03 -21.76 -16.56
N ALA A 369 -22.62 -22.29 -17.64
CA ALA A 369 -24.04 -22.65 -17.68
C ALA A 369 -24.39 -23.82 -16.74
N SER A 370 -23.47 -24.79 -16.58
CA SER A 370 -23.62 -25.91 -15.65
C SER A 370 -23.53 -25.46 -14.18
N ALA A 371 -22.56 -24.60 -13.86
CA ALA A 371 -22.40 -24.07 -12.50
C ALA A 371 -23.58 -23.18 -12.06
N ALA A 372 -24.14 -22.38 -12.97
CA ALA A 372 -25.32 -21.54 -12.69
C ALA A 372 -26.59 -22.38 -12.40
N LYS A 373 -26.78 -23.50 -13.11
CA LYS A 373 -27.90 -24.42 -12.86
C LYS A 373 -27.79 -25.13 -11.51
N THR A 374 -26.58 -25.48 -11.07
CA THR A 374 -26.36 -26.09 -9.75
C THR A 374 -26.62 -25.09 -8.62
N TRP A 375 -26.24 -23.81 -8.80
CA TRP A 375 -26.50 -22.75 -7.82
C TRP A 375 -28.00 -22.42 -7.67
N LEU A 376 -28.75 -22.35 -8.77
CA LEU A 376 -30.20 -22.09 -8.75
C LEU A 376 -30.99 -23.22 -8.08
N ARG A 377 -30.55 -24.49 -8.21
CA ARG A 377 -31.19 -25.62 -7.52
C ARG A 377 -30.90 -25.62 -6.01
N ALA A 378 -29.71 -25.21 -5.61
CA ALA A 378 -29.37 -25.08 -4.18
C ALA A 378 -30.15 -23.93 -3.52
N ALA A 379 -30.32 -22.79 -4.21
CA ALA A 379 -31.11 -21.67 -3.72
C ALA A 379 -32.61 -21.99 -3.60
N ALA A 380 -33.17 -22.76 -4.54
CA ALA A 380 -34.57 -23.19 -4.49
C ALA A 380 -34.85 -24.15 -3.32
N SER A 381 -33.87 -24.99 -2.94
CA SER A 381 -34.00 -25.94 -1.83
C SER A 381 -33.91 -25.26 -0.45
N ALA A 382 -33.26 -24.09 -0.37
CA ALA A 382 -33.16 -23.32 0.87
C ALA A 382 -34.42 -22.47 1.16
N ALA A 383 -35.25 -22.22 0.16
CA ALA A 383 -36.48 -21.42 0.30
C ALA A 383 -37.69 -22.24 0.80
N THR A 384 -37.60 -23.58 0.84
CA THR A 384 -38.70 -24.47 1.27
C THR A 384 -38.69 -24.79 2.77
N PHE A 385 -37.71 -24.25 3.51
CA PHE A 385 -37.63 -24.31 4.97
C PHE A 385 -37.73 -22.90 5.57
N ARG A 386 -38.89 -22.27 5.44
CA ARG A 386 -39.34 -21.16 6.29
C ARG A 386 -40.84 -21.18 6.46
#